data_AF-A0A0V0ZLQ1-F1
#
_entry.id   AF-A0A0V0ZLQ1-F1
#
_cell.length_a   1.000
_cell.length_b   1.000
_cell.length_c   1.000
_cell.angle_alpha   90.00
_cell.angle_beta   90.00
_cell.angle_gamma   90.00
#
_symmetry.space_group_name_H-M   'P 1'
#
loop_
_entity.id
_entity.type
_entity.pdbx_description
1 polymer ?
#
loop_
_entity_poly.entity_id
_entity_poly.type
_entity_poly.pdbx_seq_one_letter_code
_entity_poly.pdbx_strand_id
1 'polypeptide(L)'
;MVVCSDADISEPDIDTDGELVEEPLDASDDDKIEKVQVSQRSKYQWTRKSFTPTPTPFHCRRSDCTSVLEPVEYFRQYFTDTVYEIIADRTKIYAGQCGYRNFSVSAIDIETVTGILLTTGITSLPEFRMYWTAGTSLDFVADLISRNRNQNHPHFDRFCNVRPLRDHIQPVCLKTEPSKWQSTDEHIIPYATD
;
A
#
# COMPACT_ATOMS: atom_id res chain seq x y z
N MET A 1 32.58 18.89 21.67
CA MET A 1 32.59 19.79 20.49
C MET A 1 33.32 19.03 19.40
N VAL A 2 32.58 18.29 18.58
CA VAL A 2 33.12 17.51 17.47
C VAL A 2 32.69 18.24 16.20
N VAL A 3 33.68 18.72 15.46
CA VAL A 3 33.52 19.42 14.19
C VAL A 3 33.36 18.35 13.12
N CYS A 4 32.21 18.31 12.45
CA CYS A 4 32.07 17.56 11.20
C CYS A 4 32.57 18.44 10.06
N SER A 5 33.53 17.93 9.29
CA SER A 5 33.99 18.57 8.05
C SER A 5 33.07 18.21 6.89
N ASP A 6 32.86 19.18 6.01
CA ASP A 6 31.93 19.17 4.88
C ASP A 6 32.14 18.02 3.89
N ALA A 7 31.02 17.54 3.35
CA ALA A 7 30.97 16.57 2.26
C ALA A 7 31.10 17.31 0.91
N ASP A 8 32.18 17.05 0.19
CA ASP A 8 32.26 17.26 -1.26
C ASP A 8 31.82 15.96 -1.94
N ILE A 9 30.63 15.94 -2.54
CA ILE A 9 30.18 14.89 -3.45
C ILE A 9 29.99 15.55 -4.81
N SER A 10 31.01 15.40 -5.65
CA SER A 10 30.95 15.76 -7.06
C SER A 10 30.08 14.74 -7.81
N GLU A 11 29.07 15.19 -8.54
CA GLU A 11 28.31 14.37 -9.49
C GLU A 11 29.16 14.10 -10.75
N PRO A 12 29.21 12.87 -11.28
CA PRO A 12 29.72 12.63 -12.63
C PRO A 12 28.59 12.71 -13.67
N ASP A 13 28.67 13.72 -14.54
CA ASP A 13 27.98 13.76 -15.83
C ASP A 13 28.54 12.65 -16.75
N ILE A 14 27.69 11.73 -17.22
CA ILE A 14 28.00 10.86 -18.35
C ILE A 14 26.79 10.81 -19.29
N ASP A 15 26.87 11.64 -20.30
CA ASP A 15 26.12 11.56 -21.56
C ASP A 15 26.81 10.51 -22.43
N THR A 16 26.17 9.37 -22.72
CA THR A 16 26.60 8.48 -23.82
C THR A 16 25.45 7.61 -24.30
N ASP A 17 25.02 7.92 -25.52
CA ASP A 17 24.21 7.15 -26.45
C ASP A 17 24.93 5.85 -26.89
N GLY A 18 24.38 4.70 -26.50
CA GLY A 18 24.91 3.37 -26.83
C GLY A 18 23.85 2.49 -27.47
N GLU A 19 23.98 2.32 -28.79
CA GLU A 19 23.21 1.47 -29.70
C GLU A 19 23.19 -0.01 -29.25
N LEU A 20 22.00 -0.56 -28.98
CA LEU A 20 21.82 -1.97 -28.63
C LEU A 20 21.72 -2.81 -29.91
N VAL A 21 22.77 -3.56 -30.19
CA VAL A 21 22.81 -4.61 -31.22
C VAL A 21 22.17 -5.87 -30.63
N GLU A 22 21.02 -6.26 -31.18
CA GLU A 22 20.35 -7.53 -30.88
C GLU A 22 21.02 -8.68 -31.65
N GLU A 23 21.59 -9.66 -30.95
CA GLU A 23 21.94 -10.95 -31.56
C GLU A 23 20.72 -11.89 -31.55
N PRO A 24 20.44 -12.62 -32.65
CA PRO A 24 19.27 -13.48 -32.73
C PRO A 24 19.56 -14.87 -32.14
N LEU A 25 18.79 -15.27 -31.13
CA LEU A 25 18.68 -16.68 -30.73
C LEU A 25 17.62 -17.37 -31.60
N ASP A 26 18.10 -18.23 -32.48
CA ASP A 26 17.32 -19.11 -33.33
C ASP A 26 16.76 -20.28 -32.52
N ALA A 27 15.44 -20.34 -32.37
CA ALA A 27 14.72 -21.51 -31.89
C ALA A 27 13.36 -21.59 -32.61
N SER A 28 13.38 -22.39 -33.66
CA SER A 28 12.21 -22.88 -34.39
C SER A 28 11.31 -23.71 -33.46
N ASP A 29 10.09 -23.25 -33.21
CA ASP A 29 8.95 -24.14 -32.91
C ASP A 29 7.65 -23.53 -33.47
N ASP A 30 7.01 -24.32 -34.32
CA ASP A 30 5.90 -23.96 -35.20
C ASP A 30 4.57 -24.13 -34.46
N ASP A 31 4.21 -23.15 -33.63
CA ASP A 31 2.87 -23.01 -33.06
C ASP A 31 2.25 -21.68 -33.48
N LYS A 32 1.09 -21.75 -34.14
CA LYS A 32 0.35 -20.59 -34.63
C LYS A 32 -0.13 -19.72 -33.47
N ILE A 33 0.69 -18.73 -33.11
CA ILE A 33 0.31 -17.64 -32.19
C ILE A 33 -0.79 -16.83 -32.86
N GLU A 34 -2.04 -17.00 -32.42
CA GLU A 34 -3.07 -16.00 -32.67
C GLU A 34 -2.59 -14.67 -32.09
N LYS A 35 -2.36 -13.68 -32.96
CA LYS A 35 -1.92 -12.33 -32.58
C LYS A 35 -2.93 -11.73 -31.60
N VAL A 36 -2.59 -11.78 -30.32
CA VAL A 36 -3.18 -10.92 -29.30
C VAL A 36 -3.01 -9.48 -29.78
N GLN A 37 -4.11 -8.82 -30.09
CA GLN A 37 -4.14 -7.39 -30.39
C GLN A 37 -3.72 -6.64 -29.12
N VAL A 38 -2.42 -6.44 -28.93
CA VAL A 38 -1.89 -5.47 -27.98
C VAL A 38 -2.48 -4.13 -28.42
N SER A 39 -3.44 -3.60 -27.64
CA SER A 39 -3.95 -2.26 -27.88
C SER A 39 -2.74 -1.34 -27.91
N GLN A 40 -2.43 -0.77 -29.07
CA GLN A 40 -1.29 0.13 -29.20
C GLN A 40 -1.48 1.24 -28.17
N ARG A 41 -0.63 1.25 -27.14
CA ARG A 41 -0.63 2.29 -26.13
C ARG A 41 -0.37 3.58 -26.91
N SER A 42 -1.33 4.50 -26.90
CA SER A 42 -1.17 5.78 -27.58
C SER A 42 0.16 6.39 -27.15
N LYS A 43 0.97 6.83 -28.12
CA LYS A 43 2.21 7.55 -27.81
C LYS A 43 1.82 8.88 -27.16
N TYR A 44 1.85 8.92 -25.84
CA TYR A 44 1.63 10.16 -25.09
C TYR A 44 2.80 11.09 -25.40
N GLN A 45 2.50 12.25 -26.00
CA GLN A 45 3.46 13.33 -26.13
C GLN A 45 3.23 14.32 -24.99
N TRP A 46 4.17 14.37 -24.06
CA TRP A 46 4.18 15.38 -23.01
C TRP A 46 4.41 16.75 -23.65
N THR A 47 3.44 17.64 -23.51
CA THR A 47 3.55 19.01 -24.00
C THR A 47 3.55 19.96 -22.81
N ARG A 48 4.47 20.93 -22.83
CA ARG A 48 4.49 21.97 -21.81
C ARG A 48 3.29 22.89 -22.04
N LYS A 49 2.34 22.87 -21.11
CA LYS A 49 1.19 23.78 -21.11
C LYS A 49 1.34 24.75 -19.95
N SER A 50 1.07 26.03 -20.19
CA SER A 50 1.02 27.02 -19.12
C SER A 50 -0.12 26.67 -18.16
N PHE A 51 0.20 26.57 -16.87
CA PHE A 51 -0.79 26.36 -15.83
C PHE A 51 -1.50 27.69 -15.51
N THR A 52 -2.81 27.73 -15.74
CA THR A 52 -3.66 28.84 -15.32
C THR A 52 -4.45 28.40 -14.09
N PRO A 53 -4.08 28.84 -12.86
CA PRO A 53 -4.80 28.42 -11.66
C PRO A 53 -6.22 28.95 -11.69
N THR A 54 -7.20 28.08 -11.52
CA THR A 54 -8.58 28.48 -11.24
C THR A 54 -8.65 29.03 -9.81
N PRO A 55 -9.15 30.26 -9.58
CA PRO A 55 -9.32 30.78 -8.23
C PRO A 55 -10.30 29.91 -7.44
N THR A 56 -9.81 29.19 -6.43
CA THR A 56 -10.62 28.40 -5.50
C THR A 56 -10.65 29.11 -4.15
N PRO A 57 -11.69 29.92 -3.85
CA PRO A 57 -11.73 30.66 -2.61
C PRO A 57 -11.86 29.69 -1.42
N PHE A 58 -10.88 29.72 -0.52
CA PHE A 58 -10.91 28.93 0.70
C PHE A 58 -11.98 29.46 1.66
N HIS A 59 -12.90 28.59 2.08
CA HIS A 59 -13.91 28.88 3.08
C HIS A 59 -13.62 28.05 4.32
N CYS A 60 -13.09 28.69 5.37
CA CYS A 60 -12.86 28.03 6.65
C CYS A 60 -14.19 27.86 7.38
N ARG A 61 -14.64 26.62 7.57
CA ARG A 61 -15.76 26.32 8.47
C ARG A 61 -15.19 25.99 9.84
N ARG A 62 -14.74 27.00 10.60
CA ARG A 62 -14.33 26.74 11.99
C ARG A 62 -15.52 26.17 12.76
N SER A 63 -15.53 24.86 12.94
CA SER A 63 -16.40 24.17 13.87
C SER A 63 -15.75 24.30 15.23
N ASP A 64 -16.46 24.88 16.20
CA ASP A 64 -15.96 24.97 17.57
C ASP A 64 -15.76 23.55 18.11
N CYS A 65 -14.53 23.23 18.50
CA CYS A 65 -14.20 21.94 19.11
C CYS A 65 -14.77 21.93 20.53
N THR A 66 -15.90 21.25 20.73
CA THR A 66 -16.60 21.20 22.02
C THR A 66 -16.02 20.14 22.97
N SER A 67 -15.32 19.13 22.45
CA SER A 67 -14.68 18.07 23.23
C SER A 67 -13.55 17.38 22.46
N VAL A 68 -12.41 17.17 23.12
CA VAL A 68 -11.28 16.37 22.61
C VAL A 68 -11.53 14.90 22.96
N LEU A 69 -11.37 14.01 21.99
CA LEU A 69 -11.54 12.57 22.16
C LEU A 69 -10.25 11.93 22.69
N GLU A 70 -10.35 10.72 23.24
CA GLU A 70 -9.17 9.92 23.54
C GLU A 70 -8.48 9.43 22.25
N PRO A 71 -7.15 9.21 22.25
CA PRO A 71 -6.42 8.73 21.07
C PRO A 71 -7.02 7.47 20.42
N VAL A 72 -7.50 6.53 21.23
CA VAL A 72 -8.14 5.30 20.75
C VAL A 72 -9.46 5.57 20.03
N GLU A 73 -10.20 6.59 20.45
CA GLU A 73 -11.47 6.95 19.82
C GLU A 73 -11.25 7.57 18.44
N TYR A 74 -10.19 8.36 18.27
CA TYR A 74 -9.78 8.82 16.94
C TYR A 74 -9.42 7.65 16.03
N PHE A 75 -8.67 6.68 16.54
CA PHE A 75 -8.30 5.49 15.77
C PHE A 75 -9.52 4.66 15.35
N ARG A 76 -10.49 4.46 16.26
CA ARG A 76 -11.74 3.74 16.01
C ARG A 76 -12.66 4.40 14.98
N GLN A 77 -12.45 5.68 14.65
CA GLN A 77 -13.16 6.28 13.52
C GLN A 77 -12.72 5.70 12.18
N TYR A 78 -11.47 5.23 12.07
CA TYR A 78 -10.90 4.65 10.85
C TYR A 78 -11.00 3.11 10.84
N PHE A 79 -10.65 2.49 11.96
CA PHE A 79 -10.73 1.04 12.16
C PHE A 79 -11.91 0.72 13.08
N THR A 80 -13.09 0.60 12.48
CA THR A 80 -14.32 0.23 13.18
C THR A 80 -14.44 -1.29 13.37
N ASP A 81 -15.35 -1.72 14.23
CA ASP A 81 -15.71 -3.14 14.40
C ASP A 81 -16.03 -3.82 13.06
N THR A 82 -16.69 -3.10 12.15
CA THR A 82 -17.00 -3.59 10.80
C THR A 82 -15.74 -3.91 9.99
N VAL A 83 -14.67 -3.10 10.10
CA VAL A 83 -13.39 -3.40 9.43
C VAL A 83 -12.79 -4.68 9.99
N TYR A 84 -12.79 -4.84 11.31
CA TYR A 84 -12.27 -6.04 11.95
C TYR A 84 -13.06 -7.29 11.60
N GLU A 85 -14.39 -7.20 11.51
CA GLU A 85 -15.26 -8.27 11.02
C GLU A 85 -14.94 -8.65 9.58
N ILE A 86 -14.81 -7.67 8.68
CA ILE A 86 -14.47 -7.92 7.26
C ILE A 86 -13.14 -8.65 7.17
N ILE A 87 -12.11 -8.21 7.91
CA ILE A 87 -10.79 -8.85 7.90
C ILE A 87 -10.90 -10.26 8.47
N ALA A 88 -11.59 -10.46 9.60
CA ALA A 88 -11.77 -11.78 10.19
C ALA A 88 -12.46 -12.76 9.23
N ASP A 89 -13.52 -12.31 8.54
CA ASP A 89 -14.23 -13.12 7.54
C ASP A 89 -13.36 -13.49 6.35
N ARG A 90 -12.60 -12.54 5.81
CA ARG A 90 -11.66 -12.80 4.71
C ARG A 90 -10.55 -13.76 5.12
N THR A 91 -10.02 -13.61 6.34
CA THR A 91 -9.01 -14.52 6.90
C THR A 91 -9.57 -15.93 7.07
N LYS A 92 -10.80 -16.10 7.57
CA LYS A 92 -11.44 -17.43 7.65
C LYS A 92 -11.60 -18.09 6.28
N ILE A 93 -12.09 -17.34 5.28
CA ILE A 93 -12.26 -17.83 3.91
C ILE A 93 -10.90 -18.29 3.35
N TYR A 94 -9.87 -17.46 3.50
CA TYR A 94 -8.54 -17.77 3.02
C TYR A 94 -7.95 -19.01 3.72
N ALA A 95 -8.07 -19.10 5.04
CA ALA A 95 -7.61 -20.27 5.79
C ALA A 95 -8.29 -21.57 5.29
N GLY A 96 -9.60 -21.51 4.99
CA GLY A 96 -10.31 -22.61 4.36
C GLY A 96 -9.73 -22.99 2.99
N GLN A 97 -9.38 -22.01 2.16
CA GLN A 97 -8.74 -22.22 0.84
C GLN A 97 -7.33 -22.84 0.97
N CYS A 98 -6.62 -22.52 2.05
CA CYS A 98 -5.32 -23.11 2.36
C CYS A 98 -5.40 -24.51 2.99
N GLY A 99 -6.61 -25.04 3.22
CA GLY A 99 -6.82 -26.39 3.73
C GLY A 99 -6.99 -26.48 5.26
N TYR A 100 -7.05 -25.36 5.97
CA TYR A 100 -7.32 -25.34 7.41
C TYR A 100 -8.81 -25.54 7.67
N ARG A 101 -9.20 -26.79 7.89
CA ARG A 101 -10.57 -27.18 8.29
C ARG A 101 -10.71 -26.90 9.79
N ASN A 102 -11.65 -26.04 10.19
CA ASN A 102 -11.88 -25.55 11.57
C ASN A 102 -11.03 -24.35 12.03
N PHE A 103 -10.46 -23.58 11.10
CA PHE A 103 -9.85 -22.31 11.47
C PHE A 103 -10.93 -21.31 11.91
N SER A 104 -10.77 -20.75 13.11
CA SER A 104 -11.63 -19.70 13.65
C SER A 104 -10.79 -18.49 14.03
N VAL A 105 -11.24 -17.32 13.59
CA VAL A 105 -10.71 -16.03 14.03
C VAL A 105 -11.88 -15.06 14.19
N SER A 106 -11.85 -14.26 15.24
CA SER A 106 -12.85 -13.25 15.58
C SER A 106 -12.35 -11.85 15.27
N ALA A 107 -13.26 -10.87 15.24
CA ALA A 107 -12.89 -9.47 15.13
C ALA A 107 -11.95 -9.01 16.26
N ILE A 108 -12.15 -9.54 17.47
CA ILE A 108 -11.31 -9.25 18.65
C ILE A 108 -9.87 -9.75 18.44
N ASP A 109 -9.69 -10.92 17.82
CA ASP A 109 -8.35 -11.44 17.51
C ASP A 109 -7.64 -10.52 16.50
N ILE A 110 -8.37 -10.03 15.49
CA ILE A 110 -7.82 -9.09 14.50
C ILE A 110 -7.50 -7.73 15.13
N GLU A 111 -8.37 -7.20 16.00
CA GLU A 111 -8.11 -5.97 16.76
C GLU A 111 -6.85 -6.13 17.63
N THR A 112 -6.70 -7.27 18.31
CA THR A 112 -5.54 -7.60 19.13
C THR A 112 -4.26 -7.61 18.29
N VAL A 113 -4.26 -8.28 17.14
CA VAL A 113 -3.13 -8.28 16.19
C VAL A 113 -2.82 -6.86 15.72
N THR A 114 -3.84 -6.06 15.44
CA THR A 114 -3.67 -4.66 15.03
C THR A 114 -3.00 -3.85 16.13
N GLY A 115 -3.40 -4.03 17.39
CA GLY A 115 -2.76 -3.40 18.56
C GLY A 115 -1.29 -3.82 18.73
N ILE A 116 -0.99 -5.09 18.51
CA ILE A 116 0.40 -5.60 18.50
C ILE A 116 1.19 -4.89 17.39
N LEU A 117 0.69 -4.89 16.15
CA LEU A 117 1.36 -4.24 15.01
C LEU A 117 1.63 -2.74 15.27
N LEU A 118 0.65 -2.02 15.82
CA LEU A 118 0.83 -0.63 16.22
C LEU A 118 1.95 -0.46 17.25
N THR A 119 1.96 -1.32 18.27
CA THR A 119 3.00 -1.29 19.31
C THR A 119 4.37 -1.58 18.71
N THR A 120 4.48 -2.58 17.82
CA THR A 120 5.74 -2.93 17.15
C THR A 120 6.25 -1.84 16.21
N GLY A 121 5.36 -1.03 15.62
CA GLY A 121 5.75 0.12 14.80
C GLY A 121 6.26 1.31 15.62
N ILE A 122 5.90 1.39 16.90
CA ILE A 122 6.32 2.45 17.82
C ILE A 122 7.59 2.06 18.58
N THR A 123 7.66 0.81 19.05
CA THR A 123 8.87 0.30 19.69
C THR A 123 9.90 0.05 18.59
N SER A 124 11.13 0.50 18.78
CA SER A 124 12.24 0.12 17.89
C SER A 124 12.99 -1.03 18.57
N LEU A 125 12.59 -2.28 18.29
CA LEU A 125 13.42 -3.43 18.68
C LEU A 125 14.56 -3.57 17.66
N PRO A 126 15.78 -3.86 18.14
CA PRO A 126 16.97 -3.91 17.29
C PRO A 126 16.93 -5.02 16.23
N GLU A 127 16.08 -6.05 16.39
CA GLU A 127 15.91 -7.12 15.41
C GLU A 127 14.43 -7.45 15.16
N PHE A 128 14.01 -7.37 13.89
CA PHE A 128 12.66 -7.70 13.42
C PHE A 128 12.18 -9.10 13.88
N ARG A 129 13.10 -10.06 14.02
CA ARG A 129 12.80 -11.44 14.47
C ARG A 129 12.36 -11.53 15.93
N MET A 130 12.66 -10.55 16.78
CA MET A 130 12.24 -10.55 18.18
C MET A 130 10.74 -10.27 18.35
N TYR A 131 10.09 -9.64 17.36
CA TYR A 131 8.63 -9.45 17.37
C TYR A 131 7.85 -10.76 17.16
N TRP A 132 8.49 -11.76 16.57
CA TRP A 132 7.89 -13.02 16.12
C TRP A 132 8.44 -14.24 16.88
N THR A 133 8.97 -14.05 18.09
CA THR A 133 9.48 -15.16 18.92
C THR A 133 8.35 -15.78 19.76
N ALA A 134 8.49 -17.06 20.11
CA ALA A 134 7.46 -17.87 20.76
C ALA A 134 6.88 -17.18 22.01
N GLY A 135 5.67 -16.64 21.87
CA GLY A 135 4.98 -15.83 22.88
C GLY A 135 4.10 -14.72 22.28
N THR A 136 4.47 -14.20 21.10
CA THR A 136 3.71 -13.14 20.39
C THR A 136 3.43 -13.46 18.92
N SER A 137 4.04 -14.51 18.36
CA SER A 137 3.74 -14.94 17.00
C SER A 137 2.39 -15.64 16.94
N LEU A 138 1.47 -15.08 16.17
CA LEU A 138 0.49 -15.90 15.48
C LEU A 138 1.21 -16.41 14.24
N ASP A 139 1.85 -17.58 14.35
CA ASP A 139 2.66 -18.18 13.27
C ASP A 139 1.92 -18.18 11.91
N PHE A 140 0.58 -18.26 11.96
CA PHE A 140 -0.26 -18.18 10.76
C PHE A 140 -0.28 -16.80 10.08
N VAL A 141 -0.10 -15.69 10.81
CA VAL A 141 -0.09 -14.32 10.24
C VAL A 141 1.14 -14.16 9.35
N ALA A 142 2.28 -14.70 9.76
CA ALA A 142 3.50 -14.72 8.95
C ALA A 142 3.32 -15.56 7.67
N ASP A 143 2.71 -16.74 7.78
CA ASP A 143 2.40 -17.60 6.63
C ASP A 143 1.35 -16.98 5.68
N LEU A 144 0.39 -16.21 6.23
CA LEU A 144 -0.66 -15.52 5.48
C LEU A 144 -0.13 -14.34 4.66
N ILE A 145 0.81 -13.57 5.22
CA ILE A 145 1.40 -12.40 4.55
C ILE A 145 2.35 -12.84 3.42
N SER A 146 2.96 -14.03 3.53
CA SER A 146 3.96 -14.53 2.57
C SER A 146 3.40 -15.04 1.23
N ARG A 147 2.08 -15.02 0.98
CA ARG A 147 1.51 -15.71 -0.21
C ARG A 147 0.51 -14.88 -1.00
N ASN A 148 1.04 -13.96 -1.81
CA ASN A 148 0.31 -13.35 -2.92
C ASN A 148 0.13 -14.37 -4.05
N ARG A 149 -1.08 -14.92 -4.21
CA ARG A 149 -1.45 -15.70 -5.40
C ARG A 149 -2.64 -15.03 -6.08
N ASN A 150 -2.41 -13.86 -6.67
CA ASN A 150 -3.37 -13.27 -7.60
C ASN A 150 -3.35 -14.09 -8.89
N GLN A 151 -4.43 -14.84 -9.13
CA GLN A 151 -4.67 -15.46 -10.42
C GLN A 151 -4.95 -14.35 -11.44
N ASN A 152 -4.13 -14.33 -12.49
CA ASN A 152 -4.20 -13.40 -13.60
C ASN A 152 -5.54 -13.53 -14.34
N HIS A 153 -6.54 -12.73 -13.96
CA HIS A 153 -7.73 -12.52 -14.78
C HIS A 153 -7.65 -11.15 -15.49
N PRO A 154 -7.62 -11.11 -16.83
CA PRO A 154 -7.23 -9.93 -17.61
C PRO A 154 -8.21 -8.75 -17.58
N HIS A 155 -9.32 -8.84 -16.84
CA HIS A 155 -10.34 -7.78 -16.75
C HIS A 155 -10.79 -7.44 -15.33
N PHE A 156 -10.16 -7.98 -14.30
CA PHE A 156 -10.56 -7.69 -12.92
C PHE A 156 -9.81 -6.49 -12.34
N ASP A 157 -10.55 -5.70 -11.58
CA ASP A 157 -10.03 -4.63 -10.73
C ASP A 157 -8.85 -5.14 -9.88
N ARG A 158 -7.63 -4.70 -10.19
CA ARG A 158 -6.41 -5.09 -9.48
C ARG A 158 -6.42 -4.69 -7.99
N PHE A 159 -7.27 -3.72 -7.64
CA PHE A 159 -7.40 -3.21 -6.28
C PHE A 159 -8.51 -3.93 -5.49
N CYS A 160 -9.16 -4.95 -6.06
CA CYS A 160 -10.37 -5.56 -5.50
C CYS A 160 -10.19 -6.13 -4.08
N ASN A 161 -9.00 -6.65 -3.76
CA ASN A 161 -8.72 -7.25 -2.46
C ASN A 161 -8.67 -6.20 -1.33
N VAL A 162 -8.17 -5.01 -1.62
CA VAL A 162 -8.00 -3.92 -0.64
C VAL A 162 -9.07 -2.84 -0.76
N ARG A 163 -9.87 -2.87 -1.83
CA ARG A 163 -10.99 -1.95 -2.07
C ARG A 163 -11.96 -1.84 -0.89
N PRO A 164 -12.42 -2.95 -0.26
CA PRO A 164 -13.34 -2.84 0.88
C PRO A 164 -12.77 -2.01 2.03
N LEU A 165 -11.46 -2.13 2.29
CA LEU A 165 -10.79 -1.37 3.34
C LEU A 165 -10.69 0.12 2.97
N ARG A 166 -10.28 0.42 1.73
CA ARG A 166 -10.21 1.81 1.25
C ARG A 166 -11.58 2.47 1.28
N ASP A 167 -12.61 1.80 0.79
CA ASP A 167 -13.96 2.35 0.71
C ASP A 167 -14.56 2.62 2.09
N HIS A 168 -14.10 1.91 3.12
CA HIS A 168 -14.43 2.20 4.51
C HIS A 168 -13.67 3.42 5.06
N ILE A 169 -12.35 3.50 4.81
CA ILE A 169 -11.48 4.54 5.37
C ILE A 169 -11.69 5.91 4.68
N GLN A 170 -11.90 5.92 3.37
CA GLN A 170 -11.97 7.15 2.59
C GLN A 170 -13.05 8.14 3.06
N PRO A 171 -14.30 7.72 3.34
CA PRO A 171 -15.31 8.63 3.89
C PRO A 171 -14.91 9.26 5.22
N VAL A 172 -14.14 8.54 6.05
CA VAL A 172 -13.65 9.04 7.33
C VAL A 172 -12.60 10.13 7.10
N CYS A 173 -11.65 9.92 6.19
CA CYS A 173 -10.66 10.93 5.80
C CYS A 173 -11.32 12.21 5.28
N LEU A 174 -12.43 12.08 4.54
CA LEU A 174 -13.16 13.21 3.96
C LEU A 174 -13.97 14.02 4.99
N LYS A 175 -14.15 13.53 6.23
CA LYS A 175 -14.76 14.30 7.32
C LYS A 175 -13.82 15.41 7.82
N THR A 176 -12.51 15.22 7.66
CA THR A 176 -11.52 16.21 8.09
C THR A 176 -11.57 17.42 7.17
N GLU A 177 -11.80 18.60 7.74
CA GLU A 177 -11.84 19.82 6.96
C GLU A 177 -10.46 20.14 6.38
N PRO A 178 -10.37 20.42 5.07
CA PRO A 178 -9.11 20.76 4.44
C PRO A 178 -8.58 22.11 4.96
N SER A 179 -7.27 22.20 5.08
CA SER A 179 -6.58 23.46 5.38
C SER A 179 -6.48 24.35 4.13
N LYS A 180 -6.29 25.66 4.33
CA LYS A 180 -6.05 26.63 3.24
C LYS A 180 -4.85 26.23 2.38
N TRP A 181 -3.82 25.70 3.03
CA TRP A 181 -2.57 25.30 2.39
C TRP A 181 -2.56 23.78 2.27
N GLN A 182 -2.49 23.30 1.05
CA GLN A 182 -2.49 21.88 0.74
C GLN A 182 -1.25 21.56 -0.08
N SER A 183 -0.69 20.38 0.15
CA SER A 183 0.36 19.80 -0.67
C SER A 183 -0.18 18.51 -1.27
N THR A 184 0.18 18.26 -2.53
CA THR A 184 -0.08 17.00 -3.21
C THR A 184 1.26 16.39 -3.55
N ASP A 185 1.50 15.19 -3.05
CA ASP A 185 2.73 14.46 -3.27
C ASP A 185 2.42 12.96 -3.44
N GLU A 186 3.37 12.22 -4.02
CA GLU A 186 3.29 10.78 -4.17
C GLU A 186 3.98 10.09 -3.00
N HIS A 187 3.33 9.06 -2.43
CA HIS A 187 3.95 8.20 -1.43
C HIS A 187 4.06 6.78 -1.99
N ILE A 188 5.28 6.27 -2.08
CA ILE A 188 5.58 4.92 -2.53
C ILE A 188 5.71 4.00 -1.32
N ILE A 189 4.87 2.96 -1.28
CA ILE A 189 5.05 1.83 -0.35
C ILE A 189 5.91 0.80 -1.09
N PRO A 190 7.18 0.58 -0.70
CA PRO A 190 8.05 -0.36 -1.38
C PRO A 190 7.52 -1.79 -1.20
N TYR A 191 7.45 -2.55 -2.29
CA TYR A 191 7.09 -3.96 -2.29
C TYR A 191 7.86 -4.67 -3.40
N ALA A 192 8.49 -5.79 -3.06
CA ALA A 192 9.14 -6.69 -4.01
C ALA A 192 8.51 -8.08 -3.91
N THR A 193 8.35 -8.75 -5.05
CA THR A 193 8.07 -10.18 -5.09
C THR A 193 9.39 -10.90 -5.26
N ASP A 194 9.80 -11.69 -4.27
CA ASP A 194 10.88 -12.66 -4.41
C ASP A 194 10.54 -13.74 -5.46
#